data_AF-A0A2K6KD93-F1
#
_entry.id   AF-A0A2K6KD93-F1
#
_cell.length_a   1.000
_cell.length_b   1.000
_cell.length_c   1.000
_cell.angle_alpha   90.00
_cell.angle_beta   90.00
_cell.angle_gamma   90.00
#
_symmetry.space_group_name_H-M   'P 1'
#
loop_
_entity.id
_entity.type
_entity.pdbx_description
1 polymer ?
#
loop_
_entity_poly.entity_id
_entity_poly.type
_entity_poly.pdbx_seq_one_letter_code
_entity_poly.pdbx_strand_id
1 'polypeptide(L)'
;MKLLHVTSTFQEDRVEKKCLAKKYTHLSCNKVFCQPWQRCIEGTCVCKLPYQCPKNGTVVCATNGRGFPTYCQQKSLECLRPETKFLNNGTCTAGGKFSVSLKYGNTDSEGIVEVKLVDQDKAMFICKSSWSMREANVACLDLGFQQ
;
A
#
# COMPACT_ATOMS: atom_id res chain seq x y z
N MET A 1 -45.49 37.67 -16.05
CA MET A 1 -45.28 36.41 -16.81
C MET A 1 -43.98 35.80 -16.32
N LYS A 2 -44.00 34.54 -15.87
CA LYS A 2 -42.98 33.90 -15.02
C LYS A 2 -41.58 33.91 -15.66
N LEU A 3 -40.59 34.32 -14.85
CA LEU A 3 -39.16 34.07 -15.06
C LEU A 3 -38.90 32.55 -15.05
N LEU A 4 -38.32 32.01 -16.12
CA LEU A 4 -37.67 30.71 -16.10
C LEU A 4 -36.17 30.93 -15.90
N HIS A 5 -35.73 30.86 -14.65
CA HIS A 5 -34.32 30.69 -14.32
C HIS A 5 -33.92 29.26 -14.71
N VAL A 6 -33.24 29.10 -15.85
CA VAL A 6 -32.58 27.84 -16.19
C VAL A 6 -31.27 27.80 -15.39
N THR A 7 -31.33 27.31 -14.15
CA THR A 7 -30.13 26.86 -13.43
C THR A 7 -29.88 25.42 -13.82
N SER A 8 -29.27 25.21 -14.98
CA SER A 8 -28.71 23.91 -15.33
C SER A 8 -27.41 23.73 -14.55
N THR A 9 -27.52 23.23 -13.32
CA THR A 9 -26.38 22.65 -12.61
C THR A 9 -26.00 21.36 -13.33
N PHE A 10 -25.12 21.45 -14.34
CA PHE A 10 -24.39 20.30 -14.85
C PHE A 10 -23.39 19.86 -13.78
N GLN A 11 -23.89 19.20 -12.75
CA GLN A 11 -23.04 18.39 -11.90
C GLN A 11 -22.83 17.10 -12.68
N GLU A 12 -21.69 17.00 -13.38
CA GLU A 12 -21.28 15.78 -14.08
C GLU A 12 -21.33 14.60 -13.08
N ASP A 13 -22.34 13.74 -13.22
CA ASP A 13 -22.42 12.50 -12.46
C ASP A 13 -21.40 11.51 -13.01
N ARG A 14 -20.13 11.71 -12.61
CA ARG A 14 -18.97 10.91 -13.04
C ARG A 14 -18.95 9.51 -12.43
N VAL A 15 -19.92 9.16 -11.56
CA VAL A 15 -19.91 7.93 -10.78
C VAL A 15 -21.15 7.08 -11.08
N GLU A 16 -20.95 5.85 -11.50
CA GLU A 16 -22.07 4.96 -11.83
C GLU A 16 -22.62 4.24 -10.58
N LYS A 17 -23.89 4.48 -10.23
CA LYS A 17 -24.54 3.85 -9.06
C LYS A 17 -24.52 2.32 -9.06
N LYS A 18 -24.57 1.69 -10.25
CA LYS A 18 -24.56 0.23 -10.39
C LYS A 18 -23.23 -0.40 -9.95
N CYS A 19 -22.10 0.28 -10.20
CA CYS A 19 -20.78 -0.23 -9.83
C CYS A 19 -20.49 -0.02 -8.34
N LEU A 20 -21.03 1.04 -7.74
CA LEU A 20 -20.95 1.29 -6.29
C LEU A 20 -21.58 0.14 -5.48
N ALA A 21 -22.71 -0.42 -5.96
CA ALA A 21 -23.33 -1.58 -5.33
C ALA A 21 -22.44 -2.82 -5.31
N LYS A 22 -21.45 -2.90 -6.21
CA LYS A 22 -20.49 -4.01 -6.29
C LYS A 22 -19.23 -3.79 -5.45
N LYS A 23 -19.00 -2.57 -4.94
CA LYS A 23 -17.85 -2.21 -4.08
C LYS A 23 -16.51 -2.71 -4.61
N TYR A 24 -16.22 -2.44 -5.88
CA TYR A 24 -14.95 -2.85 -6.49
C TYR A 24 -13.76 -2.21 -5.77
N THR A 25 -12.70 -2.99 -5.57
CA THR A 25 -11.45 -2.56 -4.93
C THR A 25 -10.26 -2.90 -5.81
N HIS A 26 -9.04 -2.64 -5.33
CA HIS A 26 -7.80 -3.08 -5.99
C HIS A 26 -7.69 -4.62 -6.13
N LEU A 27 -8.54 -5.39 -5.43
CA LEU A 27 -8.62 -6.85 -5.55
C LEU A 27 -9.67 -7.30 -6.58
N SER A 28 -10.39 -6.41 -7.24
CA SER A 28 -11.43 -6.78 -8.21
C SER A 28 -10.87 -6.88 -9.63
N CYS A 29 -10.54 -8.09 -10.09
CA CYS A 29 -9.92 -8.29 -11.42
C CYS A 29 -10.84 -8.00 -12.61
N ASN A 30 -12.14 -7.79 -12.36
CA ASN A 30 -13.07 -7.27 -13.36
C ASN A 30 -12.84 -5.79 -13.71
N LYS A 31 -12.00 -5.09 -12.94
CA LYS A 31 -11.72 -3.65 -13.11
C LYS A 31 -10.24 -3.31 -13.23
N VAL A 32 -9.37 -4.03 -12.52
CA VAL A 32 -7.92 -3.78 -12.51
C VAL A 32 -7.12 -5.07 -12.61
N PHE A 33 -5.90 -5.02 -13.12
CA PHE A 33 -5.02 -6.19 -13.11
C PHE A 33 -4.57 -6.53 -11.68
N CYS A 34 -4.54 -7.82 -11.35
CA CYS A 34 -3.98 -8.29 -10.09
C CYS A 34 -2.48 -8.03 -10.01
N GLN A 35 -1.97 -7.90 -8.78
CA GLN A 35 -0.53 -7.76 -8.54
C GLN A 35 0.23 -9.02 -9.00
N PRO A 36 1.53 -8.93 -9.32
CA PRO A 36 2.31 -10.07 -9.82
C PRO A 36 2.27 -11.32 -8.93
N TRP A 37 2.19 -11.13 -7.61
CA TRP A 37 2.09 -12.18 -6.57
C TRP A 37 0.65 -12.66 -6.31
N GLN A 38 -0.32 -12.25 -7.13
CA GLN A 38 -1.73 -12.65 -7.08
C GLN A 38 -2.19 -13.26 -8.41
N ARG A 39 -3.31 -14.00 -8.39
CA ARG A 39 -4.01 -14.50 -9.57
C ARG A 39 -5.51 -14.18 -9.47
N CYS A 40 -6.16 -14.01 -10.62
CA CYS A 40 -7.60 -13.76 -10.70
C CYS A 40 -8.36 -15.09 -10.61
N ILE A 41 -9.26 -15.21 -9.63
CA ILE A 41 -10.19 -16.34 -9.45
C ILE A 41 -11.56 -15.73 -9.18
N GLU A 42 -12.56 -16.07 -9.98
CA GLU A 42 -13.95 -15.60 -9.80
C GLU A 42 -14.08 -14.07 -9.67
N GLY A 43 -13.31 -13.31 -10.45
CA GLY A 43 -13.37 -11.84 -10.41
C GLY A 43 -12.65 -11.19 -9.21
N THR A 44 -11.97 -11.99 -8.38
CA THR A 44 -11.17 -11.53 -7.23
C THR A 44 -9.70 -11.94 -7.34
N CYS A 45 -8.80 -11.04 -6.95
CA CYS A 45 -7.37 -11.28 -6.87
C CYS A 45 -7.04 -12.04 -5.58
N VAL A 46 -6.61 -13.28 -5.73
CA VAL A 46 -6.22 -14.18 -4.62
C VAL A 46 -4.71 -14.37 -4.63
N CYS A 47 -4.11 -14.47 -3.45
CA CYS A 47 -2.67 -14.68 -3.29
C CYS A 47 -2.20 -15.95 -4.03
N LYS A 48 -1.11 -15.83 -4.79
CA LYS A 48 -0.36 -17.00 -5.28
C LYS A 48 0.46 -17.59 -4.13
N LEU A 49 0.83 -18.85 -4.26
CA LEU A 49 1.83 -19.49 -3.39
C LEU A 49 3.24 -19.07 -3.84
N PRO A 50 4.22 -18.92 -2.92
CA PRO A 50 5.54 -18.38 -3.26
C PRO A 50 6.26 -19.12 -4.39
N TYR A 51 6.10 -20.44 -4.48
CA TYR A 51 6.72 -21.24 -5.54
C TYR A 51 6.14 -20.99 -6.94
N GLN A 52 4.98 -20.32 -7.06
CA GLN A 52 4.37 -19.94 -8.34
C GLN A 52 4.92 -18.62 -8.88
N CYS A 53 5.74 -17.91 -8.10
CA CYS A 53 6.43 -16.70 -8.56
C CYS A 53 7.60 -17.04 -9.49
N PRO A 54 7.94 -16.14 -10.43
CA PRO A 54 9.19 -16.22 -11.18
C PRO A 54 10.41 -16.31 -10.25
N LYS A 55 11.38 -17.15 -10.63
CA LYS A 55 12.60 -17.39 -9.85
C LYS A 55 13.71 -16.38 -10.15
N ASN A 56 13.59 -15.61 -11.23
CA ASN A 56 14.55 -14.57 -11.57
C ASN A 56 14.23 -13.30 -10.76
N GLY A 57 15.22 -12.77 -10.06
CA GLY A 57 15.09 -11.54 -9.28
C GLY A 57 16.25 -11.33 -8.32
N THR A 58 16.13 -10.28 -7.50
CA THR A 58 17.07 -9.95 -6.43
C THR A 58 16.57 -10.46 -5.09
N VAL A 59 17.49 -10.86 -4.23
CA VAL A 59 17.20 -11.26 -2.85
C VAL A 59 16.62 -10.06 -2.09
N VAL A 60 15.65 -10.32 -1.22
CA VAL A 60 15.04 -9.30 -0.34
C VAL A 60 14.90 -9.83 1.09
N CYS A 61 14.78 -8.92 2.06
CA CYS A 61 14.55 -9.25 3.46
C CYS A 61 13.16 -8.82 3.93
N ALA A 62 12.56 -9.63 4.79
CA ALA A 62 11.32 -9.31 5.49
C ALA A 62 11.57 -8.88 6.95
N THR A 63 10.57 -8.27 7.59
CA THR A 63 10.63 -7.74 8.97
C THR A 63 10.91 -8.79 10.04
N ASN A 64 10.65 -10.07 9.77
CA ASN A 64 10.98 -11.19 10.65
C ASN A 64 12.45 -11.68 10.51
N GLY A 65 13.29 -10.95 9.77
CA GLY A 65 14.70 -11.32 9.53
C GLY A 65 14.88 -12.47 8.54
N ARG A 66 13.82 -12.88 7.83
CA ARG A 66 13.89 -13.93 6.81
C ARG A 66 14.20 -13.35 5.44
N GLY A 67 15.23 -13.90 4.79
CA GLY A 67 15.55 -13.63 3.38
C GLY A 67 14.67 -14.42 2.42
N PHE A 68 14.32 -13.80 1.29
CA PHE A 68 13.59 -14.42 0.19
C PHE A 68 14.38 -14.31 -1.13
N PRO A 69 14.38 -15.35 -1.98
CA PRO A 69 15.07 -15.33 -3.26
C PRO A 69 14.63 -14.18 -4.20
N THR A 70 13.35 -13.80 -4.18
CA THR A 70 12.82 -12.70 -5.00
C THR A 70 11.76 -11.91 -4.24
N TYR A 71 11.55 -10.65 -4.66
CA TYR A 71 10.49 -9.79 -4.12
C TYR A 71 9.08 -10.40 -4.26
N CYS A 72 8.79 -11.07 -5.39
CA CYS A 72 7.49 -11.70 -5.60
C CYS A 72 7.20 -12.76 -4.54
N GLN A 73 8.19 -13.56 -4.15
CA GLN A 73 8.03 -14.61 -3.15
C GLN A 73 7.75 -14.02 -1.76
N GLN A 74 8.43 -12.94 -1.40
CA GLN A 74 8.16 -12.23 -0.14
C GLN A 74 6.74 -11.67 -0.13
N LYS A 75 6.32 -10.94 -1.18
CA LYS A 75 4.97 -10.37 -1.26
C LYS A 75 3.85 -11.41 -1.37
N SER A 76 4.13 -12.54 -2.02
CA SER A 76 3.22 -13.70 -2.06
C SER A 76 3.00 -14.26 -0.65
N LEU A 77 4.06 -14.40 0.14
CA LEU A 77 3.93 -14.83 1.53
C LEU A 77 3.24 -13.75 2.39
N GLU A 78 3.57 -12.47 2.22
CA GLU A 78 2.91 -11.37 2.94
C GLU A 78 1.41 -11.32 2.66
N CYS A 79 0.99 -11.57 1.41
CA CYS A 79 -0.41 -11.68 1.04
C CYS A 79 -1.12 -12.82 1.80
N LEU A 80 -0.42 -13.94 2.02
CA LEU A 80 -0.94 -15.08 2.78
C LEU A 80 -0.83 -14.87 4.30
N ARG A 81 0.15 -14.08 4.75
CA ARG A 81 0.53 -13.83 6.16
C ARG A 81 0.94 -12.37 6.32
N PRO A 82 -0.01 -11.47 6.61
CA PRO A 82 0.20 -10.02 6.61
C PRO A 82 1.32 -9.52 7.53
N GLU A 83 1.76 -10.32 8.50
CA GLU A 83 2.83 -9.96 9.44
C GLU A 83 4.21 -9.91 8.78
N THR A 84 4.40 -10.61 7.65
CA THR A 84 5.72 -10.74 6.99
C THR A 84 5.97 -9.60 5.99
N LYS A 85 6.00 -8.37 6.48
CA LYS A 85 6.23 -7.16 5.65
C LYS A 85 7.64 -7.11 5.08
N PHE A 86 7.80 -6.34 4.00
CA PHE A 86 9.11 -6.02 3.43
C PHE A 86 9.95 -5.16 4.39
N LEU A 87 11.27 -5.40 4.43
CA LEU A 87 12.21 -4.61 5.23
C LEU A 87 13.25 -3.89 4.37
N ASN A 88 14.11 -4.63 3.67
CA ASN A 88 15.15 -4.06 2.83
C ASN A 88 15.42 -4.91 1.58
N ASN A 89 15.99 -4.26 0.57
CA ASN A 89 16.53 -4.95 -0.59
C ASN A 89 17.86 -5.61 -0.24
N GLY A 90 18.16 -6.76 -0.85
CA GLY A 90 19.35 -7.55 -0.56
C GLY A 90 19.16 -8.51 0.62
N THR A 91 20.28 -8.93 1.20
CA THR A 91 20.31 -9.83 2.35
C THR A 91 19.84 -9.13 3.63
N CYS A 92 19.39 -9.91 4.60
CA CYS A 92 19.02 -9.37 5.90
C CYS A 92 20.26 -8.87 6.66
N THR A 93 20.19 -7.66 7.19
CA THR A 93 21.21 -7.05 8.04
C THR A 93 20.88 -7.28 9.51
N ALA A 94 21.85 -7.74 10.31
CA ALA A 94 21.67 -7.87 11.76
C ALA A 94 21.42 -6.48 12.38
N GLY A 95 20.27 -6.31 13.04
CA GLY A 95 19.91 -5.05 13.72
C GLY A 95 19.32 -3.95 12.81
N GLY A 96 19.24 -4.17 11.50
CA GLY A 96 18.60 -3.21 10.58
C GLY A 96 17.10 -3.10 10.88
N LYS A 97 16.62 -1.90 11.21
CA LYS A 97 15.21 -1.65 11.54
C LYS A 97 14.68 -0.45 10.76
N PHE A 98 13.57 -0.66 10.07
CA PHE A 98 12.77 0.42 9.50
C PHE A 98 11.72 0.87 10.53
N SER A 99 11.50 2.17 10.65
CA SER A 99 10.41 2.69 11.48
C SER A 99 9.84 4.00 10.95
N VAL A 100 8.51 4.11 10.99
CA VAL A 100 7.74 5.31 10.72
C VAL A 100 7.16 5.81 12.04
N SER A 101 7.20 7.12 12.29
CA SER A 101 6.55 7.74 13.45
C SER A 101 6.01 9.12 13.12
N LEU A 102 5.06 9.60 13.95
CA LEU A 102 4.53 10.95 13.89
C LEU A 102 5.10 11.76 15.06
N LYS A 103 5.62 12.95 14.78
CA LYS A 103 6.19 13.87 15.78
C LYS A 103 5.39 15.16 15.84
N TYR A 104 5.37 15.78 17.02
CA TYR A 104 4.72 17.08 17.23
C TYR A 104 3.21 17.10 16.95
N GLY A 105 2.53 15.95 17.09
CA GLY A 105 1.07 15.86 17.09
C GLY A 105 0.49 16.04 18.49
N ASN A 106 -0.76 16.49 18.60
CA ASN A 106 -1.48 16.52 19.88
C ASN A 106 -2.15 15.18 20.20
N THR A 107 -2.36 14.35 19.17
CA THR A 107 -2.95 13.01 19.26
C THR A 107 -2.06 11.99 18.55
N ASP A 108 -2.27 10.70 18.82
CA ASP A 108 -1.49 9.61 18.21
C ASP A 108 -1.77 9.40 16.71
N SER A 109 -2.76 10.11 16.16
CA SER A 109 -3.18 10.03 14.76
C SER A 109 -2.81 11.27 13.92
N GLU A 110 -2.01 12.19 14.46
CA GLU A 110 -1.56 13.38 13.75
C GLU A 110 -0.09 13.72 14.03
N GLY A 111 0.52 14.53 13.17
CA GLY A 111 1.89 15.03 13.37
C GLY A 111 2.69 15.11 12.07
N ILE A 112 3.97 15.42 12.22
CA ILE A 112 4.95 15.47 11.15
C ILE A 112 5.58 14.08 11.01
N VAL A 113 5.57 13.55 9.78
CA VAL A 113 6.11 12.22 9.47
C VAL A 113 7.63 12.21 9.60
N GLU A 114 8.12 11.28 10.40
CA GLU A 114 9.54 10.99 10.59
C GLU A 114 9.81 9.52 10.25
N VAL A 115 10.84 9.28 9.42
CA VAL A 115 11.21 7.94 8.93
C VAL A 115 12.66 7.64 9.29
N LYS A 116 12.91 6.45 9.83
CA LYS A 116 14.24 5.87 10.02
C LYS A 116 14.42 4.72 9.03
N LEU A 117 15.40 4.87 8.13
CA LEU A 117 15.75 3.83 7.14
C LEU A 117 16.59 2.72 7.78
N VAL A 118 16.59 1.55 7.16
CA VAL A 118 17.26 0.34 7.69
C VAL A 118 18.77 0.52 7.84
N ASP A 119 19.37 1.28 6.92
CA ASP A 119 20.80 1.54 6.79
C ASP A 119 21.24 2.84 7.49
N GLN A 120 20.33 3.51 8.20
CA GLN A 120 20.61 4.81 8.82
C GLN A 120 20.19 4.84 10.28
N ASP A 121 21.06 5.40 11.12
CA ASP A 121 20.77 5.54 12.55
C ASP A 121 19.90 6.76 12.87
N LYS A 122 19.88 7.75 11.97
CA LYS A 122 19.13 8.99 12.15
C LYS A 122 17.76 8.90 11.49
N ALA A 123 16.76 9.40 12.20
CA ALA A 123 15.42 9.58 11.65
C ALA A 123 15.36 10.95 10.94
N MET A 124 14.60 11.03 9.85
CA MET A 124 14.52 12.22 8.99
C MET A 124 13.08 12.56 8.65
N PHE A 125 12.84 13.85 8.38
CA PHE A 125 11.54 14.35 7.92
C PHE A 125 11.34 14.16 6.42
N ILE A 126 10.07 14.13 6.00
CA ILE A 126 9.68 14.00 4.60
C ILE A 126 9.36 15.37 3.99
N CYS A 127 9.84 15.62 2.78
CA CYS A 127 9.57 16.85 2.03
C CYS A 127 8.09 16.95 1.64
N LYS A 128 7.46 18.09 1.95
CA LYS A 128 6.07 18.38 1.54
C LYS A 128 5.85 18.34 0.03
N SER A 129 6.84 18.77 -0.76
CA SER A 129 6.72 18.86 -2.23
C SER A 129 6.50 17.52 -2.93
N SER A 130 6.94 16.42 -2.30
CA SER A 130 6.85 15.07 -2.86
C SER A 130 5.82 14.20 -2.13
N TRP A 131 5.00 14.79 -1.26
CA TRP A 131 4.04 14.08 -0.42
C TRP A 131 2.63 14.15 -1.02
N SER A 132 2.02 12.99 -1.25
CA SER A 132 0.64 12.87 -1.75
C SER A 132 -0.17 11.84 -0.96
N MET A 133 -1.44 11.66 -1.33
CA MET A 133 -2.30 10.62 -0.74
C MET A 133 -1.74 9.20 -0.95
N ARG A 134 -0.91 8.97 -1.97
CA ARG A 134 -0.31 7.65 -2.21
C ARG A 134 0.61 7.23 -1.06
N GLU A 135 1.52 8.11 -0.67
CA GLU A 135 2.48 7.85 0.39
C GLU A 135 1.81 7.95 1.77
N ALA A 136 0.86 8.87 1.94
CA ALA A 136 0.12 9.06 3.18
C ALA A 136 -0.65 7.80 3.59
N ASN A 137 -1.40 7.20 2.67
CA ASN A 137 -2.17 5.99 2.93
C ASN A 137 -1.29 4.81 3.38
N VAL A 138 -0.09 4.68 2.79
CA VAL A 138 0.87 3.62 3.14
C VAL A 138 1.52 3.89 4.50
N ALA A 139 1.86 5.15 4.81
CA ALA A 139 2.41 5.52 6.11
C ALA A 139 1.41 5.23 7.25
N CYS A 140 0.14 5.60 7.07
CA CYS A 140 -0.91 5.29 8.06
C CYS A 140 -1.12 3.77 8.22
N LEU A 141 -1.05 3.00 7.12
CA LEU A 141 -1.14 1.55 7.19
C LEU A 141 0.01 0.93 8.01
N ASP A 142 1.23 1.46 7.89
CA ASP A 142 2.36 0.97 8.69
C ASP A 142 2.26 1.34 10.17
N LEU A 143 1.65 2.48 10.47
CA LEU A 143 1.32 2.93 11.82
C LEU A 143 0.13 2.18 12.45
N GLY A 144 -0.54 1.29 11.71
CA GLY A 144 -1.62 0.44 12.22
C GLY A 144 -3.04 0.93 11.93
N PHE A 145 -3.20 2.00 11.15
CA PHE A 145 -4.51 2.49 10.73
C PHE A 145 -4.98 1.74 9.48
N GLN A 146 -6.06 0.97 9.61
CA GLN A 146 -6.65 0.23 8.48
C GLN A 146 -7.55 1.11 7.61
N GLN A 147 -7.69 0.73 6.34
CA GLN A 147 -8.45 1.42 5.30
C GLN A 147 -9.70 0.65 4.90
#